data_AF-A0AAU2UC26-F1
#
_entry.id   AF-A0AAU2UC26-F1
#
_cell.length_a   1.000
_cell.length_b   1.000
_cell.length_c   1.000
_cell.angle_alpha   90.00
_cell.angle_beta   90.00
_cell.angle_gamma   90.00
#
_symmetry.space_group_name_H-M   'P 1'
#
loop_
_entity.id
_entity.type
_entity.pdbx_description
1 polymer ?
#
loop_
_entity_poly.entity_id
_entity_poly.type
_entity_poly.pdbx_seq_one_letter_code
_entity_poly.pdbx_strand_id
1 'polypeptide(L)' 'MIIGRHTDRQGRSTGERITALTRSGHPVTNAEQAAATRLLDALLDAAADHGVSLDDLDWVADLPGACLDVSRR' A
#
# COMPACT_ATOMS: atom_id res chain seq x y z
N MET A 1 -5.34 -8.76 -11.59
CA MET A 1 -4.33 -8.65 -10.53
C MET A 1 -3.93 -7.19 -10.44
N ILE A 2 -4.06 -6.57 -9.27
CA ILE A 2 -3.58 -5.20 -9.05
C ILE A 2 -2.07 -5.33 -8.81
N ILE A 3 -1.26 -4.98 -9.80
CA ILE A 3 0.20 -4.94 -9.67
C ILE A 3 0.57 -3.49 -9.40
N GLY A 4 1.20 -3.25 -8.27
CA GLY A 4 1.67 -1.92 -7.90
C GLY A 4 3.11 -1.65 -8.35
N ARG A 5 3.54 -0.39 -8.32
CA ARG A 5 4.81 0.06 -8.94
C ARG A 5 6.05 -0.19 -8.09
N HIS A 6 5.88 -0.18 -6.77
CA HIS A 6 6.99 -0.35 -5.82
C HIS A 6 6.98 -1.75 -5.22
N THR A 7 8.15 -2.23 -4.81
CA THR A 7 8.32 -3.51 -4.12
C THR A 7 8.99 -3.30 -2.77
N ASP A 8 8.61 -4.10 -1.78
CA ASP A 8 9.34 -4.18 -0.52
C ASP A 8 10.62 -5.03 -0.63
N ARG A 9 11.38 -5.13 0.46
CA ARG A 9 12.61 -5.94 0.54
C ARG A 9 12.39 -7.43 0.24
N GLN A 10 11.17 -7.94 0.38
CA GLN A 10 10.83 -9.33 0.08
C GLN A 10 10.40 -9.52 -1.39
N GLY A 11 10.44 -8.45 -2.20
CA GLY A 11 10.02 -8.47 -3.60
C GLY A 11 8.51 -8.42 -3.80
N ARG A 12 7.73 -8.16 -2.75
CA ARG A 12 6.27 -8.06 -2.86
C ARG A 12 5.91 -6.66 -3.33
N SER A 13 5.10 -6.58 -4.38
CA SER A 13 4.57 -5.31 -4.88
C SER A 13 3.62 -4.65 -3.88
N THR A 14 3.45 -3.33 -3.96
CA THR A 14 2.45 -2.58 -3.18
C THR A 14 1.04 -3.15 -3.34
N GLY A 15 0.69 -3.62 -4.53
CA GLY A 15 -0.57 -4.33 -4.79
C GLY A 15 -0.72 -5.62 -4.00
N GLU A 16 0.33 -6.45 -3.95
CA GLU A 16 0.34 -7.69 -3.16
C GLU A 16 0.26 -7.40 -1.66
N ARG A 17 0.93 -6.35 -1.19
CA ARG A 17 0.86 -5.94 0.21
C ARG A 17 -0.53 -5.47 0.62
N ILE A 18 -1.19 -4.68 -0.22
CA ILE A 18 -2.58 -4.26 0.01
C ILE A 18 -3.53 -5.47 -0.03
N THR A 19 -3.35 -6.37 -1.00
CA THR A 19 -4.20 -7.57 -1.14
C THR A 19 -4.06 -8.52 0.05
N ALA A 20 -2.87 -8.57 0.67
CA ALA A 20 -2.62 -9.38 1.86
C ALA A 20 -3.29 -8.83 3.13
N LEU A 21 -3.75 -7.58 3.13
CA LEU A 21 -4.43 -6.99 4.28
C LEU A 21 -5.82 -7.58 4.45
N THR A 22 -6.10 -7.98 5.69
CA THR A 22 -7.45 -8.34 6.12
C THR A 22 -7.90 -7.35 7.18
N ARG A 23 -9.02 -6.67 6.93
CA ARG A 23 -9.65 -5.79 7.91
C ARG A 23 -10.90 -6.45 8.46
N SER A 24 -10.95 -6.58 9.79
CA SER A 24 -12.07 -7.17 10.50
C SER A 24 -13.38 -6.43 10.19
N GLY A 25 -14.43 -7.16 9.80
CA GLY A 25 -15.80 -6.64 9.75
C GLY A 25 -16.31 -6.22 8.37
N HIS A 26 -15.48 -5.97 7.37
CA HIS A 26 -15.93 -5.72 5.98
C HIS A 26 -14.93 -6.29 4.96
N PRO A 27 -15.39 -7.13 4.00
CA PRO A 27 -14.56 -7.58 2.90
C PRO A 27 -13.98 -6.38 2.15
N VAL A 28 -12.68 -6.39 1.92
CA VAL A 28 -12.03 -5.34 1.13
C VAL A 28 -12.45 -5.53 -0.34
N THR A 29 -13.04 -4.50 -0.94
CA THR A 29 -13.44 -4.58 -2.35
C THR A 29 -12.23 -4.42 -3.29
N ASN A 30 -12.33 -4.95 -4.51
CA ASN A 30 -11.29 -4.73 -5.53
C ASN A 30 -11.07 -3.24 -5.84
N ALA A 31 -12.12 -2.41 -5.71
CA ALA A 31 -12.03 -0.97 -5.90
C ALA A 31 -11.24 -0.29 -4.78
N GLU A 32 -11.50 -0.67 -3.52
CA GLU A 32 -10.74 -0.22 -2.36
C GLU A 32 -9.26 -0.61 -2.47
N GLN A 33 -8.97 -1.86 -2.87
CA GLN A 33 -7.59 -2.31 -3.07
C GLN A 33 -6.90 -1.49 -4.17
N ALA A 34 -7.57 -1.26 -5.31
CA ALA A 34 -6.99 -0.50 -6.40
C ALA A 34 -6.73 0.97 -6.03
N ALA A 35 -7.65 1.59 -5.29
CA ALA A 35 -7.49 2.94 -4.77
C ALA A 35 -6.33 3.02 -3.77
N ALA A 36 -6.26 2.08 -2.83
CA ALA A 36 -5.22 2.01 -1.81
C ALA A 36 -3.84 1.75 -2.43
N THR A 37 -3.73 0.86 -3.43
CA THR A 37 -2.48 0.65 -4.17
C THR A 37 -2.03 1.91 -4.90
N ARG A 38 -2.94 2.64 -5.57
CA ARG A 38 -2.58 3.90 -6.25
C ARG A 38 -2.12 4.96 -5.27
N LEU A 39 -2.78 5.08 -4.12
CA LEU A 39 -2.40 6.00 -3.06
C LEU A 39 -1.03 5.65 -2.50
N LEU A 40 -0.79 4.38 -2.20
CA LEU A 40 0.50 3.90 -1.71
C LEU A 40 1.61 4.16 -2.72
N ASP A 41 1.39 3.84 -4.00
CA ASP A 41 2.38 4.11 -5.04
C ASP A 41 2.68 5.62 -5.18
N ALA A 42 1.68 6.49 -5.07
CA ALA A 42 1.88 7.94 -5.17
C ALA A 42 2.70 8.49 -3.99
N LEU A 43 2.48 7.97 -2.77
CA LEU A 43 3.28 8.34 -1.60
C LEU A 43 4.73 7.87 -1.74
N LEU A 44 4.93 6.66 -2.29
CA LEU A 44 6.26 6.11 -2.50
C LEU A 44 7.01 6.81 -3.64
N ASP A 45 6.32 7.22 -4.71
CA ASP A 45 6.91 8.04 -5.77
C ASP A 45 7.45 9.36 -5.17
N ALA A 46 6.69 10.01 -4.29
CA ALA A 46 7.14 11.23 -3.62
C ALA A 46 8.25 10.98 -2.57
N ALA A 47 8.22 9.84 -1.88
CA ALA A 47 9.22 9.47 -0.89
C ALA A 47 10.57 9.09 -1.54
N ALA A 48 10.53 8.52 -2.75
CA ALA A 48 11.71 8.13 -3.51
C ALA A 48 12.63 9.33 -3.83
N ASP A 49 12.06 10.51 -4.04
CA ASP A 49 12.82 11.77 -4.23
C ASP A 49 13.68 12.12 -3.00
N HIS A 50 13.34 11.57 -1.83
CA HIS A 50 14.05 11.74 -0.57
C HIS A 50 14.88 10.50 -0.17
N GLY A 51 14.98 9.49 -1.05
CA GLY A 51 15.68 8.24 -0.77
C GLY A 51 14.98 7.35 0.26
N VAL A 52 13.68 7.55 0.48
CA VAL A 52 12.88 6.80 1.43
C VAL A 52 12.10 5.71 0.69
N SER A 53 12.23 4.47 1.16
CA SER A 53 11.57 3.30 0.58
C SER A 53 10.29 2.91 1.35
N LEU A 54 9.56 1.95 0.79
CA LEU A 54 8.41 1.36 1.44
C LEU A 54 8.77 0.74 2.80
N ASP A 55 9.89 0.01 2.88
CA ASP A 55 10.34 -0.61 4.13
C ASP A 55 10.67 0.43 5.22
N ASP A 56 11.21 1.59 4.83
CA ASP A 56 11.51 2.67 5.77
C ASP A 56 10.24 3.26 6.39
N LEU A 57 9.19 3.43 5.56
CA LEU A 57 7.91 3.96 6.03
C LEU A 57 7.12 2.93 6.84
N ASP A 58 7.17 1.66 6.44
CA ASP A 58 6.51 0.56 7.16
C ASP A 58 7.10 0.32 8.55
N TRP A 59 8.38 0.62 8.73
CA TRP A 59 9.00 0.59 10.04
C TRP A 59 8.38 1.59 11.01
N VAL A 60 7.88 2.73 10.50
CA VAL A 60 7.31 3.82 11.30
C VAL A 60 5.81 3.63 11.52
N ALA A 61 5.08 3.15 10.52
CA ALA A 61 3.64 2.92 10.59
C ALA A 61 3.19 1.86 9.57
N ASP A 62 2.09 1.16 9.83
CA ASP A 62 1.43 0.28 8.84
C ASP A 62 0.83 1.12 7.69
N LEU A 63 1.70 1.55 6.77
CA LEU A 63 1.37 2.47 5.69
C LEU A 63 0.39 1.84 4.67
N PRO A 64 0.55 0.56 4.26
CA PRO A 64 -0.44 -0.14 3.46
C PRO A 64 -1.82 -0.15 4.14
N GLY A 65 -1.87 -0.47 5.44
CA GLY A 65 -3.10 -0.45 6.23
C GLY A 65 -3.78 0.91 6.27
N ALA A 66 -3.00 1.97 6.44
CA ALA A 66 -3.51 3.35 6.46
C ALA A 66 -4.06 3.77 5.08
N CYS A 67 -3.36 3.43 3.99
CA CYS A 67 -3.85 3.72 2.63
C CYS A 67 -5.19 3.04 2.36
N LEU A 68 -5.37 1.82 2.87
CA LEU A 68 -6.61 1.09 2.75
C LEU A 68 -7.76 1.74 3.56
N ASP A 69 -7.49 2.15 4.80
CA ASP A 69 -8.50 2.80 5.65
C ASP A 69 -8.96 4.14 5.08
N VAL A 70 -8.05 4.93 4.49
CA VAL A 70 -8.38 6.19 3.84
C VAL A 70 -9.20 5.98 2.57
N SER A 71 -8.91 4.91 1.80
CA SER A 71 -9.63 4.59 0.55
C SER A 71 -11.07 4.11 0.76
N ARG A 72 -11.49 3.89 2.01
CA ARG A 72 -12.85 3.49 2.40
C ARG A 72 -13.77 4.67 2.75
N ARG A 73 -13.27 5.90 2.76
CA ARG A 73 -14.07 7.11 2.98
C ARG A 73 -14.84 7.52 1.72
#